data_AF-A0A1V5P217-F1
#
_entry.id   AF-A0A1V5P217-F1
#
_cell.length_a   1.000
_cell.length_b   1.000
_cell.length_c   1.000
_cell.angle_alpha   90.00
_cell.angle_beta   90.00
_cell.angle_gamma   90.00
#
_symmetry.space_group_name_H-M   'P 1'
#
loop_
_entity.id
_entity.type
_entity.pdbx_description
1 polymer ?
#
loop_
_entity_poly.entity_id
_entity_poly.type
_entity_poly.pdbx_seq_one_letter_code
_entity_poly.pdbx_strand_id
1 'polypeptide(L)'
;MEKVEEFLKVSYGSGYGSGSGSGSGDGSGYGSGYGSGLGYGSGYGSGYGSGLGYGSGYGYGLLTYNSNKIYLIDGIQTIIHSVKGNVAKCSIVNADLTLTKCYVAKIGNSFAHGESIEKAISDATRKHFYNLPVEQKIDEFLNQFNTTDKYPAQLFYHWHTTLTGSCDFGKDAFIKEHGISLSDNMTVAEFIGLVKDKYGSEIIEQLEDKLNSLD
;
A
#
# COMPACT_ATOMS: atom_id res chain seq x y z
N MET A 1 21.02 -14.89 1.16
CA MET A 1 20.24 -14.72 2.40
C MET A 1 20.11 -13.24 2.73
N GLU A 2 21.24 -12.52 2.82
CA GLU A 2 21.30 -11.07 3.08
C GLU A 2 20.37 -10.21 2.20
N LYS A 3 20.37 -10.42 0.88
CA LYS A 3 19.45 -9.69 -0.04
C LYS A 3 17.97 -9.94 0.20
N VAL A 4 17.61 -11.12 0.69
CA VAL A 4 16.22 -11.47 0.99
C VAL A 4 15.79 -10.84 2.31
N GLU A 5 16.67 -10.84 3.32
CA GLU A 5 16.42 -10.16 4.59
C GLU A 5 16.30 -8.65 4.41
N GLU A 6 17.18 -8.04 3.62
CA GLU A 6 17.10 -6.62 3.26
C GLU A 6 15.81 -6.29 2.50
N PHE A 7 15.44 -7.12 1.53
CA PHE A 7 14.17 -6.98 0.82
C PHE A 7 12.99 -7.01 1.78
N LEU A 8 12.95 -7.93 2.74
CA LEU A 8 11.83 -8.07 3.66
C LEU A 8 11.81 -7.04 4.80
N LYS A 9 12.89 -6.29 5.02
CA LYS A 9 12.99 -5.32 6.12
C LYS A 9 12.02 -4.16 5.96
N VAL A 10 11.11 -3.98 6.90
CA VAL A 10 10.21 -2.80 6.99
C VAL A 10 10.73 -1.81 8.05
N SER A 11 10.49 -0.52 7.85
CA SER A 11 10.91 0.54 8.78
C SER A 11 9.72 0.97 9.64
N TYR A 12 9.84 0.88 10.98
CA TYR A 12 8.81 1.33 11.92
C TYR A 12 9.30 2.52 12.75
N GLY A 13 8.43 3.50 12.99
CA GLY A 13 8.63 4.54 14.01
C GLY A 13 8.22 4.04 15.40
N SER A 14 8.85 4.53 16.47
CA SER A 14 8.55 4.12 17.85
C SER A 14 7.49 4.99 18.53
N GLY A 15 6.51 4.38 19.21
CA GLY A 15 5.52 5.03 20.08
C GLY A 15 5.10 4.14 21.25
N TYR A 16 4.85 4.74 22.43
CA TYR A 16 4.38 4.05 23.64
C TYR A 16 2.92 4.44 23.95
N GLY A 17 2.06 3.48 24.27
CA GLY A 17 0.67 3.73 24.68
C GLY A 17 0.12 2.65 25.61
N SER A 18 -0.72 3.04 26.56
CA SER A 18 -1.50 2.13 27.42
C SER A 18 -2.98 2.51 27.34
N GLY A 19 -3.86 1.53 27.09
CA GLY A 19 -5.29 1.79 26.93
C GLY A 19 -6.12 0.51 26.86
N SER A 20 -7.37 0.61 27.30
CA SER A 20 -8.43 -0.39 27.12
C SER A 20 -9.35 0.11 26.01
N GLY A 21 -9.33 -0.52 24.83
CA GLY A 21 -10.16 -0.10 23.71
C GLY A 21 -9.92 -0.87 22.42
N SER A 22 -10.90 -0.84 21.52
CA SER A 22 -10.86 -1.38 20.17
C SER A 22 -10.19 -0.37 19.23
N GLY A 23 -9.05 -0.72 18.64
CA GLY A 23 -8.33 0.15 17.71
C GLY A 23 -7.29 -0.59 16.88
N SER A 24 -6.95 -0.02 15.72
CA SER A 24 -5.96 -0.53 14.77
C SER A 24 -4.72 0.39 14.79
N GLY A 25 -3.56 -0.17 15.13
CA GLY A 25 -2.27 0.54 15.11
C GLY A 25 -1.11 -0.38 15.52
N ASP A 26 0.09 -0.12 14.99
CA ASP A 26 1.32 -0.87 15.32
C ASP A 26 2.16 -0.10 16.36
N GLY A 27 2.55 -0.79 17.45
CA GLY A 27 3.38 -0.26 18.52
C GLY A 27 3.97 -1.37 19.41
N SER A 28 4.99 -1.06 20.20
CA SER A 28 5.61 -1.99 21.16
C SER A 28 5.17 -1.69 22.59
N GLY A 29 4.54 -2.65 23.27
CA GLY A 29 4.03 -2.48 24.64
C GLY A 29 3.75 -3.81 25.37
N TYR A 30 3.76 -3.75 26.71
CA TYR A 30 3.36 -4.86 27.60
C TYR A 30 1.92 -4.64 28.08
N GLY A 31 1.02 -5.60 27.89
CA GLY A 31 -0.37 -5.50 28.34
C GLY A 31 -1.10 -6.84 28.36
N SER A 32 -2.17 -6.92 29.15
CA SER A 32 -3.10 -8.07 29.19
C SER A 32 -4.51 -7.59 28.86
N GLY A 33 -5.21 -8.28 27.95
CA GLY A 33 -6.53 -7.87 27.49
C GLY A 33 -7.22 -8.90 26.58
N TYR A 34 -8.54 -8.79 26.46
CA TYR A 34 -9.38 -9.55 25.52
C TYR A 34 -9.83 -8.63 24.39
N GLY A 35 -9.65 -9.03 23.13
CA GLY A 35 -10.05 -8.23 21.98
C GLY A 35 -9.98 -8.98 20.64
N SER A 36 -10.66 -8.43 19.63
CA SER A 36 -10.65 -8.88 18.24
C SER A 36 -10.18 -7.73 17.35
N GLY A 37 -9.10 -7.91 16.58
CA GLY A 37 -8.52 -6.86 15.73
C GLY A 37 -7.40 -7.36 14.80
N LEU A 38 -6.95 -6.50 13.88
CA LEU A 38 -5.83 -6.70 12.96
C LEU A 38 -4.70 -5.74 13.36
N GLY A 39 -3.49 -6.25 13.64
CA GLY A 39 -2.31 -5.43 13.98
C GLY A 39 -1.01 -6.24 14.04
N TYR A 40 0.12 -5.55 14.03
CA TYR A 40 1.47 -6.10 14.24
C TYR A 40 2.03 -5.63 15.59
N GLY A 41 2.51 -6.58 16.39
CA GLY A 41 3.12 -6.26 17.69
C GLY A 41 3.88 -7.44 18.29
N SER A 42 4.89 -7.13 19.10
CA SER A 42 5.61 -8.09 19.95
C SER A 42 5.17 -7.92 21.41
N GLY A 43 4.52 -8.93 21.97
CA GLY A 43 4.04 -8.93 23.35
C GLY A 43 3.86 -10.34 23.90
N TYR A 44 4.00 -10.49 25.22
CA TYR A 44 3.66 -11.71 25.95
C TYR A 44 2.23 -11.58 26.48
N GLY A 45 1.31 -12.42 26.00
CA GLY A 45 -0.10 -12.40 26.42
C GLY A 45 -0.76 -13.77 26.28
N SER A 46 -1.75 -14.04 27.13
CA SER A 46 -2.63 -15.22 27.04
C SER A 46 -4.06 -14.75 26.77
N GLY A 47 -4.67 -15.24 25.69
CA GLY A 47 -6.02 -14.84 25.29
C GLY A 47 -6.64 -15.81 24.27
N TYR A 48 -7.97 -15.95 24.33
CA TYR A 48 -8.77 -16.69 23.35
C TYR A 48 -9.49 -15.68 22.43
N GLY A 49 -9.27 -15.77 21.12
CA GLY A 49 -9.92 -14.90 20.14
C GLY A 49 -9.76 -15.42 18.70
N SER A 50 -10.75 -15.15 17.86
CA SER A 50 -10.77 -15.46 16.42
C SER A 50 -10.57 -14.19 15.60
N GLY A 51 -9.40 -14.06 14.96
CA GLY A 51 -9.05 -12.96 14.05
C GLY A 51 -7.64 -13.18 13.43
N LEU A 52 -7.42 -12.71 12.19
CA LEU A 52 -6.16 -12.89 11.46
C LEU A 52 -5.22 -11.67 11.63
N GLY A 53 -4.60 -11.52 12.79
CA GLY A 53 -3.53 -10.54 13.03
C GLY A 53 -2.17 -11.21 13.28
N TYR A 54 -1.07 -10.59 12.86
CA TYR A 54 0.29 -11.09 13.12
C TYR A 54 0.82 -10.55 14.45
N GLY A 55 0.45 -11.22 15.54
CA GLY A 55 1.22 -11.26 16.77
C GLY A 55 2.03 -12.56 16.84
N SER A 56 3.04 -12.62 17.71
CA SER A 56 3.85 -13.82 17.97
C SER A 56 3.02 -14.93 18.62
N GLY A 57 2.19 -15.61 17.83
CA GLY A 57 1.53 -16.87 18.16
C GLY A 57 2.24 -18.04 17.46
N TYR A 58 2.29 -19.20 18.11
CA TYR A 58 2.77 -20.44 17.49
C TYR A 58 1.78 -20.90 16.41
N GLY A 59 1.92 -20.35 15.19
CA GLY A 59 1.16 -20.75 14.00
C GLY A 59 1.83 -21.92 13.29
N TYR A 60 1.19 -23.09 13.30
CA TYR A 60 1.63 -24.27 12.55
C TYR A 60 1.32 -24.08 11.06
N GLY A 61 2.28 -23.58 10.27
CA GLY A 61 2.21 -23.48 8.80
C GLY A 61 3.62 -23.44 8.19
N LEU A 62 3.90 -24.32 7.24
CA LEU A 62 5.24 -24.79 6.83
C LEU A 62 6.32 -23.70 6.70
N LEU A 63 7.36 -23.82 7.54
CA LEU A 63 8.57 -22.98 7.52
C LEU A 63 9.51 -23.31 6.35
N THR A 64 9.37 -24.49 5.76
CA THR A 64 10.12 -24.95 4.60
C THR A 64 9.27 -25.84 3.67
N TYR A 65 9.49 -25.77 2.37
CA TYR A 65 8.88 -26.63 1.35
C TYR A 65 9.93 -27.02 0.31
N ASN A 66 10.17 -28.33 0.11
CA ASN A 66 11.24 -28.85 -0.74
C ASN A 66 12.59 -28.15 -0.48
N SER A 67 12.95 -28.00 0.81
CA SER A 67 14.16 -27.31 1.30
C SER A 67 14.22 -25.80 1.03
N ASN A 68 13.17 -25.19 0.48
CA ASN A 68 13.06 -23.74 0.34
C ASN A 68 12.37 -23.13 1.56
N LYS A 69 12.88 -22.02 2.08
CA LYS A 69 12.22 -21.24 3.12
C LYS A 69 10.96 -20.57 2.55
N ILE A 70 9.87 -20.64 3.31
CA ILE A 70 8.62 -19.95 2.99
C ILE A 70 8.56 -18.66 3.80
N TYR A 71 8.15 -17.58 3.15
CA TYR A 71 7.89 -16.27 3.72
C TYR A 71 6.42 -15.94 3.58
N LEU A 72 5.87 -15.29 4.59
CA LEU A 72 4.50 -14.83 4.56
C LEU A 72 4.52 -13.35 4.19
N ILE A 73 4.18 -13.07 2.93
CA ILE A 73 4.27 -11.72 2.35
C ILE A 73 2.87 -11.35 1.90
N ASP A 74 2.36 -10.21 2.34
CA ASP A 74 1.01 -9.76 1.96
C ASP A 74 -0.08 -10.82 2.26
N GLY A 75 0.11 -11.61 3.32
CA GLY A 75 -0.77 -12.72 3.69
C GLY A 75 -0.63 -13.99 2.84
N ILE A 76 0.29 -14.02 1.87
CA ILE A 76 0.49 -15.15 0.94
C ILE A 76 1.78 -15.91 1.25
N GLN A 77 1.68 -17.23 1.37
CA GLN A 77 2.84 -18.13 1.51
C GLN A 77 3.69 -18.12 0.25
N THR A 78 4.93 -17.65 0.37
CA THR A 78 5.77 -17.27 -0.77
C THR A 78 7.19 -17.80 -0.62
N ILE A 79 7.67 -18.50 -1.64
CA ILE A 79 9.09 -18.84 -1.80
C ILE A 79 9.75 -17.72 -2.61
N ILE A 80 10.84 -17.15 -2.10
CA ILE A 80 11.65 -16.17 -2.82
C ILE A 80 12.82 -16.88 -3.50
N HIS A 81 12.90 -16.80 -4.83
CA HIS A 81 13.98 -17.41 -5.62
C HIS A 81 15.16 -16.45 -5.79
N SER A 82 14.87 -15.17 -6.05
CA SER A 82 15.89 -14.13 -6.21
C SER A 82 15.31 -12.75 -5.98
N VAL A 83 16.16 -11.81 -5.58
CA VAL A 83 15.84 -10.39 -5.38
C VAL A 83 16.73 -9.54 -6.27
N LYS A 84 16.13 -8.56 -6.96
CA LYS A 84 16.83 -7.52 -7.71
C LYS A 84 16.20 -6.16 -7.39
N GLY A 85 16.92 -5.33 -6.64
CA GLY A 85 16.40 -4.05 -6.16
C GLY A 85 15.17 -4.27 -5.29
N ASN A 86 14.07 -3.59 -5.63
CA ASN A 86 12.81 -3.65 -4.91
C ASN A 86 11.83 -4.72 -5.46
N VAL A 87 12.30 -5.68 -6.25
CA VAL A 87 11.48 -6.76 -6.81
C VAL A 87 12.11 -8.12 -6.56
N ALA A 88 11.29 -9.10 -6.24
CA ALA A 88 11.67 -10.49 -6.06
C ALA A 88 10.94 -11.42 -7.04
N LYS A 89 11.67 -12.37 -7.63
CA LYS A 89 11.08 -13.49 -8.37
C LYS A 89 10.70 -14.58 -7.38
N CYS A 90 9.44 -15.00 -7.41
CA CYS A 90 8.86 -15.80 -6.34
C CYS A 90 8.00 -16.97 -6.87
N SER A 91 7.54 -17.80 -5.95
CA SER A 91 6.41 -18.69 -6.17
C SER A 91 5.48 -18.71 -4.97
N ILE A 92 4.18 -18.65 -5.23
CA ILE A 92 3.14 -18.87 -4.23
C ILE A 92 3.05 -20.36 -3.96
N VAL A 93 2.96 -20.74 -2.69
CA VAL A 93 2.62 -22.09 -2.25
C VAL A 93 1.10 -22.12 -2.08
N ASN A 94 0.42 -22.82 -2.99
CA ASN A 94 -1.04 -22.94 -2.97
C ASN A 94 -1.49 -23.94 -1.89
N ALA A 95 -2.78 -23.92 -1.54
CA ALA A 95 -3.35 -24.82 -0.55
C ALA A 95 -3.22 -26.32 -0.93
N ASP A 96 -3.21 -26.62 -2.24
CA ASP A 96 -2.98 -27.96 -2.79
C ASP A 96 -1.48 -28.31 -2.94
N LEU A 97 -0.59 -27.50 -2.37
CA LEU A 97 0.87 -27.61 -2.43
C LEU A 97 1.49 -27.46 -3.82
N THR A 98 0.71 -27.02 -4.83
CA THR A 98 1.26 -26.62 -6.12
C THR A 98 1.93 -25.25 -6.02
N LEU A 99 2.81 -24.95 -6.98
CA LEU A 99 3.55 -23.69 -7.04
C LEU A 99 3.07 -22.81 -8.20
N THR A 100 2.65 -21.59 -7.91
CA THR A 100 2.34 -20.58 -8.93
C THR A 100 3.49 -19.59 -9.03
N LYS A 101 4.09 -19.44 -10.21
CA LYS A 101 5.15 -18.45 -10.45
C LYS A 101 4.58 -17.03 -10.33
N CYS A 102 5.31 -16.15 -9.65
CA CYS A 102 4.91 -14.75 -9.49
C CYS A 102 6.13 -13.84 -9.28
N TYR A 103 5.84 -12.56 -9.14
CA TYR A 103 6.76 -11.53 -8.66
C TYR A 103 6.19 -10.92 -7.38
N VAL A 104 7.07 -10.39 -6.54
CA VAL A 104 6.72 -9.55 -5.39
C VAL A 104 7.48 -8.26 -5.52
N ALA A 105 6.81 -7.12 -5.49
CA ALA A 105 7.45 -5.81 -5.41
C ALA A 105 7.30 -5.23 -4.00
N LYS A 106 8.25 -4.39 -3.62
CA LYS A 106 8.24 -3.62 -2.39
C LYS A 106 8.33 -2.13 -2.69
N ILE A 107 7.45 -1.33 -2.09
CA ILE A 107 7.46 0.13 -2.16
C ILE A 107 7.22 0.64 -0.74
N GLY A 108 8.21 1.33 -0.17
CA GLY A 108 8.24 1.63 1.26
C GLY A 108 8.11 0.36 2.11
N ASN A 109 7.09 0.32 2.96
CA ASN A 109 6.74 -0.86 3.76
C ASN A 109 5.68 -1.77 3.11
N SER A 110 5.18 -1.43 1.92
CA SER A 110 4.13 -2.18 1.24
C SER A 110 4.71 -3.21 0.29
N PHE A 111 4.09 -4.40 0.28
CA PHE A 111 4.40 -5.48 -0.64
C PHE A 111 3.17 -5.84 -1.47
N ALA A 112 3.38 -6.27 -2.71
CA ALA A 112 2.31 -6.84 -3.52
C ALA A 112 2.85 -7.90 -4.48
N HIS A 113 2.04 -8.93 -4.70
CA HIS A 113 2.28 -9.97 -5.69
C HIS A 113 1.77 -9.53 -7.06
N GLY A 114 2.39 -10.04 -8.12
CA GLY A 114 1.91 -9.87 -9.49
C GLY A 114 2.35 -11.01 -10.38
N GLU A 115 1.56 -11.31 -11.42
CA GLU A 115 1.95 -12.23 -12.49
C GLU A 115 3.10 -11.66 -13.35
N SER A 116 3.25 -10.33 -13.36
CA SER A 116 4.36 -9.61 -13.98
C SER A 116 5.00 -8.63 -12.99
N ILE A 117 6.19 -8.15 -13.33
CA ILE A 117 6.90 -7.13 -12.54
C ILE A 117 6.08 -5.84 -12.53
N GLU A 118 5.52 -5.42 -13.67
CA GLU A 118 4.74 -4.17 -13.74
C GLU A 118 3.53 -4.21 -12.82
N LYS A 119 2.79 -5.33 -12.82
CA LYS A 119 1.61 -5.51 -11.94
C LYS A 119 1.99 -5.51 -10.46
N ALA A 120 3.05 -6.23 -10.10
CA ALA A 120 3.53 -6.25 -8.71
C ALA A 120 3.94 -4.86 -8.23
N ILE A 121 4.69 -4.10 -9.05
CA ILE A 121 5.09 -2.73 -8.72
C ILE A 121 3.86 -1.83 -8.62
N SER A 122 2.95 -1.85 -9.60
CA SER A 122 1.74 -1.02 -9.60
C SER A 122 0.91 -1.23 -8.34
N ASP A 123 0.70 -2.49 -7.93
CA ASP A 123 -0.07 -2.82 -6.74
C ASP A 123 0.67 -2.43 -5.45
N ALA A 124 1.99 -2.65 -5.36
CA ALA A 124 2.78 -2.25 -4.20
C ALA A 124 2.80 -0.73 -4.04
N THR A 125 2.94 0.01 -5.13
CA THR A 125 2.88 1.47 -5.18
C THR A 125 1.50 1.97 -4.73
N ARG A 126 0.42 1.39 -5.25
CA ARG A 126 -0.95 1.74 -4.84
C ARG A 126 -1.15 1.53 -3.35
N LYS A 127 -0.74 0.38 -2.81
CA LYS A 127 -0.82 0.10 -1.36
C LYS A 127 0.01 1.06 -0.53
N HIS A 128 1.22 1.38 -0.99
CA HIS A 128 2.09 2.30 -0.29
C HIS A 128 1.41 3.67 -0.13
N PHE A 129 0.98 4.26 -1.24
CA PHE A 129 0.39 5.59 -1.22
C PHE A 129 -0.99 5.62 -0.56
N TYR A 130 -1.81 4.56 -0.69
CA TYR A 130 -3.14 4.52 -0.07
C TYR A 130 -3.06 4.69 1.46
N ASN A 131 -2.03 4.12 2.09
CA ASN A 131 -1.82 4.13 3.53
C ASN A 131 -1.05 5.35 4.05
N LEU A 132 -0.54 6.24 3.18
CA LEU A 132 0.13 7.46 3.64
C LEU A 132 -0.87 8.47 4.25
N PRO A 133 -0.46 9.30 5.21
CA PRO A 133 -1.20 10.49 5.59
C PRO A 133 -1.46 11.41 4.39
N VAL A 134 -2.58 12.12 4.39
CA VAL A 134 -2.99 13.03 3.29
C VAL A 134 -1.87 13.99 2.89
N GLU A 135 -1.22 14.62 3.87
CA GLU A 135 -0.11 15.55 3.64
C GLU A 135 1.04 14.91 2.84
N GLN A 136 1.42 13.67 3.20
CA GLN A 136 2.48 12.94 2.49
C GLN A 136 2.06 12.53 1.08
N LYS A 137 0.78 12.19 0.87
CA LYS A 137 0.27 11.91 -0.49
C LYS A 137 0.37 13.15 -1.37
N ILE A 138 0.08 14.32 -0.82
CA ILE A 138 0.20 15.61 -1.51
C ILE A 138 1.67 15.89 -1.83
N ASP A 139 2.60 15.68 -0.89
CA ASP A 139 4.04 15.83 -1.15
C ASP A 139 4.52 14.94 -2.30
N GLU A 140 4.12 13.68 -2.30
CA GLU A 140 4.50 12.72 -3.34
C GLU A 140 3.92 13.10 -4.71
N PHE A 141 2.68 13.61 -4.74
CA PHE A 141 2.09 14.16 -5.96
C PHE A 141 2.92 15.34 -6.48
N LEU A 142 3.25 16.31 -5.62
CA LEU A 142 4.00 17.51 -5.99
C LEU A 142 5.46 17.23 -6.36
N ASN A 143 6.06 16.15 -5.85
CA ASN A 143 7.37 15.68 -6.28
C ASN A 143 7.36 15.08 -7.70
N GLN A 144 6.20 14.61 -8.16
CA GLN A 144 6.07 13.98 -9.48
C GLN A 144 5.71 14.98 -10.58
N PHE A 145 5.00 16.06 -10.26
CA PHE A 145 4.46 17.00 -11.25
C PHE A 145 4.92 18.43 -10.98
N ASN A 146 5.32 19.14 -12.03
CA ASN A 146 5.50 20.59 -11.96
C ASN A 146 4.22 21.33 -12.40
N THR A 147 4.19 22.65 -12.19
CA THR A 147 3.02 23.50 -12.44
C THR A 147 2.78 23.81 -13.93
N THR A 148 3.80 23.68 -14.78
CA THR A 148 3.77 24.17 -16.17
C THR A 148 3.55 23.08 -17.21
N ASP A 149 4.07 21.88 -16.97
CA ASP A 149 4.06 20.80 -17.94
C ASP A 149 2.70 20.13 -18.02
N LYS A 150 2.41 19.56 -19.20
CA LYS A 150 1.22 18.75 -19.44
C LYS A 150 1.56 17.27 -19.33
N TYR A 151 0.72 16.52 -18.64
CA TYR A 151 0.87 15.09 -18.39
C TYR A 151 -0.38 14.32 -18.85
N PRO A 152 -0.27 13.03 -19.20
CA PRO A 152 -1.42 12.22 -19.58
C PRO A 152 -2.52 12.23 -18.51
N ALA A 153 -3.76 12.45 -18.94
CA ALA A 153 -4.96 12.44 -18.09
C ALA A 153 -5.11 11.13 -17.29
N GLN A 154 -4.66 10.01 -17.88
CA GLN A 154 -4.58 8.71 -17.19
C GLN A 154 -3.77 8.77 -15.88
N LEU A 155 -2.72 9.58 -15.79
CA LEU A 155 -1.95 9.72 -14.55
C LEU A 155 -2.78 10.41 -13.46
N PHE A 156 -3.48 11.49 -13.81
CA PHE A 156 -4.36 12.19 -12.88
C PHE A 156 -5.56 11.33 -12.45
N TYR A 157 -6.07 10.49 -13.34
CA TYR A 157 -7.10 9.50 -13.00
C TYR A 157 -6.64 8.56 -11.87
N HIS A 158 -5.39 8.08 -11.91
CA HIS A 158 -4.83 7.23 -10.86
C HIS A 158 -4.54 8.03 -9.60
N TRP A 159 -3.95 9.21 -9.73
CA TRP A 159 -3.62 10.08 -8.60
C TRP A 159 -4.86 10.57 -7.85
N HIS A 160 -5.98 10.79 -8.53
CA HIS A 160 -7.24 11.12 -7.87
C HIS A 160 -7.68 10.01 -6.89
N THR A 161 -7.54 8.72 -7.25
CA THR A 161 -7.77 7.61 -6.31
C THR A 161 -6.77 7.60 -5.17
N THR A 162 -5.50 7.85 -5.47
CA THR A 162 -4.45 7.89 -4.45
C THR A 162 -4.73 8.96 -3.40
N LEU A 163 -5.01 10.19 -3.85
CA LEU A 163 -5.28 11.35 -3.00
C LEU A 163 -6.58 11.19 -2.22
N THR A 164 -7.69 10.89 -2.91
CA THR A 164 -9.03 11.01 -2.33
C THR A 164 -9.67 9.69 -1.91
N GLY A 165 -9.11 8.55 -2.34
CA GLY A 165 -9.75 7.24 -2.17
C GLY A 165 -10.95 7.00 -3.09
N SER A 166 -11.12 7.82 -4.14
CA SER A 166 -12.19 7.64 -5.12
C SER A 166 -12.14 6.27 -5.82
N CYS A 167 -13.31 5.68 -6.09
CA CYS A 167 -13.42 4.42 -6.81
C CYS A 167 -13.41 4.60 -8.33
N ASP A 168 -12.95 3.59 -9.07
CA ASP A 168 -12.90 3.62 -10.54
C ASP A 168 -14.28 3.80 -11.16
N PHE A 169 -15.31 3.12 -10.65
CA PHE A 169 -16.67 3.25 -11.18
C PHE A 169 -17.21 4.69 -11.13
N GLY A 170 -16.94 5.42 -10.05
CA GLY A 170 -17.34 6.82 -9.91
C GLY A 170 -16.58 7.74 -10.87
N LYS A 171 -15.26 7.54 -11.00
CA LYS A 171 -14.44 8.31 -11.94
C LYS A 171 -14.79 8.00 -13.40
N ASP A 172 -15.08 6.75 -13.74
CA ASP A 172 -15.46 6.34 -15.11
C ASP A 172 -16.78 6.99 -15.52
N ALA A 173 -17.76 7.03 -14.60
CA ALA A 173 -19.01 7.74 -14.82
C ALA A 173 -18.78 9.24 -15.03
N PHE A 174 -17.94 9.86 -14.19
CA PHE A 174 -17.58 11.28 -14.30
C PHE A 174 -16.90 11.60 -15.64
N ILE A 175 -15.92 10.77 -16.06
CA ILE A 175 -15.22 10.89 -17.34
C ILE A 175 -16.18 10.82 -18.51
N LYS A 176 -17.10 9.86 -18.49
CA LYS A 176 -18.09 9.67 -19.53
C LYS A 176 -19.07 10.85 -19.62
N GLU A 177 -19.54 11.35 -18.48
CA GLU A 177 -20.45 12.50 -18.40
C GLU A 177 -19.80 13.78 -18.95
N HIS A 178 -18.51 13.98 -18.67
CA HIS A 178 -17.79 15.20 -19.03
C HIS A 178 -17.01 15.08 -20.35
N GLY A 179 -17.11 13.94 -21.05
CA GLY A 179 -16.44 13.71 -22.33
C GLY A 179 -14.90 13.76 -22.24
N ILE A 180 -14.33 13.38 -21.10
CA ILE A 180 -12.87 13.43 -20.88
C ILE A 180 -12.20 12.26 -21.62
N SER A 181 -11.12 12.53 -22.32
CA SER A 181 -10.28 11.52 -22.96
C SER A 181 -9.04 11.26 -22.12
N LEU A 182 -8.85 10.02 -21.66
CA LEU A 182 -7.70 9.65 -20.84
C LEU A 182 -6.37 9.62 -21.62
N SER A 183 -6.44 9.67 -22.95
CA SER A 183 -5.25 9.79 -23.81
C SER A 183 -4.78 11.24 -23.98
N ASP A 184 -5.58 12.22 -23.57
CA ASP A 184 -5.23 13.63 -23.68
C ASP A 184 -4.27 14.02 -22.55
N ASN A 185 -3.64 15.19 -22.68
CA ASN A 185 -2.74 15.73 -21.67
C ASN A 185 -3.33 16.96 -20.99
N MET A 186 -3.13 17.07 -19.67
CA MET A 186 -3.54 18.24 -18.88
C MET A 186 -2.45 18.67 -17.90
N THR A 187 -2.50 19.92 -17.44
CA THR A 187 -1.65 20.44 -16.36
C THR A 187 -2.21 20.08 -14.98
N VAL A 188 -1.42 20.27 -13.93
CA VAL A 188 -1.88 20.14 -12.53
C VAL A 188 -3.05 21.09 -12.25
N ALA A 189 -2.98 22.34 -12.72
CA ALA A 189 -4.06 23.32 -12.53
C ALA A 189 -5.35 22.93 -13.27
N GLU A 190 -5.24 22.41 -14.51
CA GLU A 190 -6.38 21.88 -15.26
C GLU A 190 -7.02 20.69 -14.53
N PHE A 191 -6.22 19.79 -13.96
CA PHE A 191 -6.69 18.69 -13.13
C PHE A 191 -7.43 19.18 -11.87
N ILE A 192 -6.79 20.05 -11.06
CA ILE A 192 -7.39 20.60 -9.83
C ILE A 192 -8.74 21.27 -10.15
N GLY A 193 -8.79 22.13 -11.17
CA GLY A 193 -10.02 22.80 -11.58
C GLY A 193 -11.11 21.83 -12.03
N LEU A 194 -10.74 20.72 -12.67
CA LEU A 194 -11.68 19.70 -13.13
C LEU A 194 -12.37 18.96 -11.99
N VAL A 195 -11.63 18.66 -10.91
CA VAL A 195 -12.13 17.87 -9.77
C VAL A 195 -12.47 18.74 -8.55
N LYS A 196 -12.37 20.06 -8.68
CA LYS A 196 -12.81 21.03 -7.66
C LYS A 196 -14.30 20.86 -7.38
N ASP A 197 -14.67 20.94 -6.10
CA ASP A 197 -16.04 20.71 -5.61
C ASP A 197 -16.63 19.32 -5.95
N LYS A 198 -15.78 18.34 -6.30
CA LYS A 198 -16.18 16.93 -6.51
C LYS A 198 -15.75 16.08 -5.32
N TYR A 199 -15.96 14.77 -5.43
CA TYR A 199 -15.57 13.82 -4.38
C TYR A 199 -14.11 14.01 -3.96
N GLY A 200 -13.87 14.22 -2.66
CA GLY A 200 -12.53 14.47 -2.13
C GLY A 200 -12.03 15.90 -2.27
N SER A 201 -12.91 16.87 -2.53
CA SER A 201 -12.58 18.29 -2.68
C SER A 201 -11.72 18.83 -1.54
N GLU A 202 -11.97 18.43 -0.29
CA GLU A 202 -11.17 18.86 0.87
C GLU A 202 -9.67 18.54 0.73
N ILE A 203 -9.33 17.42 0.08
CA ILE A 203 -7.94 17.02 -0.16
C ILE A 203 -7.38 17.74 -1.38
N ILE A 204 -8.22 18.00 -2.39
CA ILE A 204 -7.84 18.77 -3.58
C ILE A 204 -7.58 20.24 -3.22
N GLU A 205 -8.37 20.82 -2.32
CA GLU A 205 -8.15 22.16 -1.76
C GLU A 205 -6.83 22.23 -0.98
N GLN A 206 -6.53 21.23 -0.15
CA GLN A 206 -5.22 21.15 0.54
C GLN A 206 -4.05 21.05 -0.46
N LEU A 207 -4.22 20.33 -1.57
CA LEU A 207 -3.24 20.25 -2.64
C LEU A 207 -3.07 21.61 -3.33
N GLU A 208 -4.16 22.29 -3.66
CA GLU A 208 -4.16 23.62 -4.29
C GLU A 208 -3.50 24.67 -3.37
N ASP A 209 -3.84 24.69 -2.09
CA ASP A 209 -3.26 25.59 -1.09
C ASP A 209 -1.74 25.37 -0.95
N LYS A 210 -1.31 24.10 -0.88
CA LYS A 210 0.12 23.77 -0.79
C LYS A 210 0.87 24.15 -2.06
N LEU A 211 0.28 23.91 -3.23
CA LEU A 211 0.85 24.33 -4.52
C LEU A 211 1.05 25.85 -4.57
N ASN A 212 0.04 26.63 -4.20
CA ASN A 212 0.10 28.09 -4.18
C ASN A 212 1.09 28.65 -3.16
N SER A 213 1.49 27.87 -2.15
CA SER A 213 2.51 28.25 -1.16
C SER A 213 3.95 28.02 -1.62
N LEU A 214 4.15 27.28 -2.72
CA LEU A 214 5.46 26.96 -3.29
C LEU A 214 5.90 27.95 -4.40
N ASP A 215 4.95 28.72 -4.94
CA ASP A 215 5.15 29.80 -5.93
C ASP A 215 5.52 31.14 -5.25
#